data_AF-A0A502EKK6-F1
#
_entry.id   AF-A0A502EKK6-F1
#
_cell.length_a   1.000
_cell.length_b   1.000
_cell.length_c   1.000
_cell.angle_alpha   90.00
_cell.angle_beta   90.00
_cell.angle_gamma   90.00
#
_symmetry.space_group_name_H-M   'P 1'
#
loop_
_entity.id
_entity.type
_entity.pdbx_description
1 polymer ?
#
loop_
_entity_poly.entity_id
_entity_poly.type
_entity_poly.pdbx_seq_one_letter_code
_entity_poly.pdbx_strand_id
1 'polypeptide(L)'
;MLKIKIFVLLLFAISGFSQTKALYDKSVEAYKSKDYIQFLKLAKELDSIRPMHPTFTYNLASAYSLNGKKEESLSVLKTLVLANNTIAFEDDSDFDPIKKDKGFKDLLELKVFQSKTIESSVEKLSLSEKDLHPEGLIYLDKHKLWLSSSIRNKKVVSFDEKGKCTDWFTDCSYSVFALKTDYDQKYLWITCSAIPEMKGFSKEMEGKSEVLKIDITTRKLIKRYTIEGNHVFGDLVVSKNNDIYISDSAEPIIYKIEKENLVLWKDLRKEAFNLQGITLNKKESKIFIADYLKGILAIDIKSKKETWLEFPDNVSRKGIDGLVFYKNSLIVIQNGVVPIRIVRYKLDETENKMIDFTVLDNNRNVFNEPALATLIKNKMYFFANSPWKFYDKNFQLDESRFENPKLFELILK
;
A
#
# COMPACT_ATOMS: atom_id res chain seq x y z
N MET A 1 -19.87 13.07 22.67
CA MET A 1 -18.63 12.35 23.06
C MET A 1 -18.04 11.73 21.80
N LEU A 2 -17.01 12.35 21.23
CA LEU A 2 -16.34 11.87 20.03
C LEU A 2 -15.59 10.56 20.37
N LYS A 3 -16.02 9.42 19.82
CA LYS A 3 -15.27 8.16 19.91
C LYS A 3 -14.07 8.24 18.97
N ILE A 4 -12.95 8.75 19.46
CA ILE A 4 -11.67 8.76 18.75
C ILE A 4 -11.18 7.31 18.64
N LYS A 5 -11.29 6.71 17.45
CA LYS A 5 -10.59 5.46 17.13
C LYS A 5 -9.19 5.82 16.64
N ILE A 6 -8.20 5.52 17.46
CA ILE A 6 -6.77 5.68 17.16
C ILE A 6 -6.41 4.69 16.05
N PHE A 7 -6.05 5.18 14.86
CA PHE A 7 -5.37 4.39 13.84
C PHE A 7 -3.87 4.67 13.96
N VAL A 8 -3.12 3.64 14.35
CA VAL A 8 -1.66 3.70 14.47
C VAL A 8 -1.06 3.42 13.10
N LEU A 9 -0.46 4.45 12.51
CA LEU A 9 0.64 4.29 11.56
C LEU A 9 1.71 5.29 12.02
N LEU A 10 2.69 4.75 12.75
CA LEU A 10 3.79 5.48 13.36
C LEU A 10 5.05 5.19 12.56
N LEU A 11 5.55 6.21 11.87
CA LEU A 11 6.96 6.40 11.53
C LEU A 11 7.10 7.87 11.13
N PHE A 12 7.51 8.74 12.08
CA PHE A 12 8.05 10.07 11.75
C PHE A 12 8.97 10.60 12.87
N ALA A 13 9.96 11.37 12.43
CA ALA A 13 10.99 12.03 13.22
C ALA A 13 10.46 12.81 14.44
N ILE A 14 11.16 12.66 15.56
CA ILE A 14 10.75 13.04 16.93
C ILE A 14 10.51 14.56 17.10
N SER A 15 11.13 15.42 16.28
CA SER A 15 11.00 16.89 16.42
C SER A 15 9.71 17.47 15.85
N GLY A 16 9.20 16.96 14.71
CA GLY A 16 7.96 17.44 14.08
C GLY A 16 6.69 17.03 14.82
N PHE A 17 6.76 15.96 15.62
CA PHE A 17 5.62 15.42 16.36
C PHE A 17 5.17 16.33 17.50
N SER A 18 6.10 16.94 18.23
CA SER A 18 5.80 17.84 19.36
C SER A 18 5.08 19.12 18.91
N GLN A 19 5.55 19.74 17.82
CA GLN A 19 4.95 20.95 17.28
C GLN A 19 3.54 20.69 16.71
N THR A 20 3.37 19.58 15.97
CA THR A 20 2.07 19.18 15.42
C THR A 20 1.06 18.90 16.54
N LYS A 21 1.50 18.26 17.64
CA LYS A 21 0.64 18.02 18.81
C LYS A 21 0.19 19.32 19.47
N ALA A 22 1.11 20.25 19.72
CA ALA A 22 0.76 21.54 20.32
C ALA A 22 -0.22 22.34 19.43
N LEU A 23 -0.06 22.28 18.11
CA LEU A 23 -0.98 22.90 17.16
C LEU A 23 -2.38 22.25 17.20
N TYR A 24 -2.42 20.92 17.28
CA TYR A 24 -3.66 20.16 17.43
C TYR A 24 -4.39 20.51 18.74
N ASP A 25 -3.67 20.59 19.86
CA ASP A 25 -4.27 20.93 21.16
C ASP A 25 -4.90 22.34 21.12
N LYS A 26 -4.23 23.32 20.51
CA LYS A 26 -4.80 24.66 20.27
C LYS A 26 -6.03 24.63 19.37
N SER A 27 -6.03 23.77 18.34
CA SER A 27 -7.17 23.61 17.44
C SER A 27 -8.40 23.09 18.18
N VAL A 28 -8.19 22.15 19.11
CA VAL A 28 -9.26 21.60 19.96
C VAL A 28 -9.77 22.65 20.96
N GLU A 29 -8.89 23.48 21.52
CA GLU A 29 -9.29 24.58 22.40
C GLU A 29 -10.15 25.62 21.67
N ALA A 30 -9.73 26.05 20.48
CA ALA A 30 -10.52 26.96 19.64
C ALA A 30 -11.90 26.40 19.29
N TYR A 31 -11.97 25.10 18.97
CA TYR A 31 -13.26 24.43 18.76
C TYR A 31 -14.14 24.46 20.03
N LYS A 32 -13.58 24.14 21.21
CA LYS A 32 -14.31 24.13 22.49
C LYS A 32 -14.80 25.51 22.90
N SER A 33 -14.02 26.56 22.63
CA SER A 33 -14.41 27.95 22.90
C SER A 33 -15.38 28.52 21.86
N LYS A 34 -15.74 27.73 20.83
CA LYS A 34 -16.55 28.14 19.67
C LYS A 34 -15.91 29.26 18.84
N ASP A 35 -14.59 29.44 18.95
CA ASP A 35 -13.81 30.28 18.05
C ASP A 35 -13.57 29.52 16.73
N TYR A 36 -14.62 29.40 15.92
CA TYR A 36 -14.58 28.62 14.70
C TYR A 36 -13.66 29.22 13.64
N ILE A 37 -13.41 30.53 13.66
CA ILE A 37 -12.46 31.19 12.75
C ILE A 37 -11.04 30.71 13.06
N GLN A 38 -10.66 30.71 14.33
CA GLN A 38 -9.35 30.21 14.75
C GLN A 38 -9.25 28.68 14.56
N PHE A 39 -10.32 27.93 14.83
CA PHE A 39 -10.37 26.49 14.56
C PHE A 39 -10.09 26.18 13.09
N LEU A 40 -10.72 26.89 12.16
CA LEU A 40 -10.50 26.70 10.72
C LEU A 40 -9.07 27.03 10.31
N LYS A 41 -8.50 28.11 10.85
CA LYS A 41 -7.09 28.47 10.57
C LYS A 41 -6.14 27.34 10.98
N LEU A 42 -6.30 26.80 12.20
CA LEU A 42 -5.44 25.74 12.74
C LEU A 42 -5.67 24.40 12.02
N ALA A 43 -6.93 24.07 11.69
CA ALA A 43 -7.26 22.85 10.96
C ALA A 43 -6.63 22.84 9.56
N LYS A 44 -6.60 23.99 8.85
CA LYS A 44 -5.91 24.12 7.57
C LYS A 44 -4.40 23.89 7.69
N GLU A 45 -3.79 24.43 8.74
CA GLU A 45 -2.35 24.27 8.99
C GLU A 45 -2.01 22.81 9.29
N LEU A 46 -2.78 22.15 10.16
CA LEU A 46 -2.64 20.72 10.48
C LEU A 46 -2.79 19.83 9.24
N ASP A 47 -3.81 20.08 8.42
CA ASP A 47 -4.02 19.32 7.18
C ASP A 47 -2.92 19.59 6.15
N SER A 48 -2.36 20.80 6.11
CA SER A 48 -1.20 21.11 5.24
C SER A 48 0.08 20.40 5.69
N ILE A 49 0.27 20.22 7.00
CA ILE A 49 1.41 19.47 7.56
C ILE A 49 1.28 17.97 7.26
N ARG A 50 0.08 17.41 7.44
CA ARG A 50 -0.19 15.99 7.20
C ARG A 50 -1.49 15.80 6.42
N PRO A 51 -1.47 15.99 5.09
CA PRO A 51 -2.66 15.83 4.25
C PRO A 51 -3.26 14.44 4.37
N MET A 52 -4.59 14.35 4.30
CA MET A 52 -5.34 13.09 4.42
C MET A 52 -5.13 12.32 5.73
N HIS A 53 -4.66 12.99 6.80
CA HIS A 53 -4.67 12.43 8.14
C HIS A 53 -6.12 12.34 8.65
N PRO A 54 -6.62 11.16 9.06
CA PRO A 54 -8.04 10.97 9.37
C PRO A 54 -8.62 12.02 10.31
N THR A 55 -7.91 12.37 11.38
CA THR A 55 -8.36 13.37 12.36
C THR A 55 -8.27 14.80 11.82
N PHE A 56 -7.18 15.17 11.16
CA PHE A 56 -6.96 16.56 10.76
C PHE A 56 -7.88 16.94 9.61
N THR A 57 -7.99 16.06 8.62
CA THR A 57 -8.87 16.26 7.47
C THR A 57 -10.35 16.25 7.88
N TYR A 58 -10.76 15.39 8.83
CA TYR A 58 -12.13 15.43 9.38
C TYR A 58 -12.41 16.75 10.11
N ASN A 59 -11.51 17.18 10.98
CA ASN A 59 -11.65 18.45 11.69
C ASN A 59 -11.67 19.64 10.72
N LEU A 60 -10.93 19.59 9.61
CA LEU A 60 -10.99 20.61 8.55
C LEU A 60 -12.37 20.65 7.88
N ALA A 61 -12.97 19.50 7.60
CA ALA A 61 -14.33 19.45 7.07
C ALA A 61 -15.34 20.07 8.05
N SER A 62 -15.28 19.72 9.34
CA SER A 62 -16.12 20.30 10.39
C SER A 62 -15.90 21.81 10.51
N ALA A 63 -14.64 22.26 10.52
CA ALA A 63 -14.30 23.67 10.60
C ALA A 63 -14.86 24.47 9.42
N TYR A 64 -14.82 23.93 8.21
CA TYR A 64 -15.46 24.56 7.05
C TYR A 64 -16.98 24.67 7.23
N SER A 65 -17.65 23.60 7.65
CA SER A 65 -19.09 23.60 7.89
C SER A 65 -19.51 24.67 8.91
N LEU A 66 -18.81 24.72 10.06
CA LEU A 66 -19.07 25.66 11.16
C LEU A 66 -18.81 27.13 10.80
N ASN A 67 -18.03 27.39 9.75
CA ASN A 67 -17.77 28.74 9.22
C ASN A 67 -18.63 29.06 7.98
N GLY A 68 -19.66 28.27 7.69
CA GLY A 68 -20.54 28.49 6.53
C GLY A 68 -19.90 28.23 5.16
N LYS A 69 -18.72 27.59 5.14
CA LYS A 69 -17.96 27.22 3.93
C LYS A 69 -18.41 25.87 3.41
N LYS A 70 -19.63 25.85 2.88
CA LYS A 70 -20.38 24.62 2.56
C LYS A 70 -19.67 23.78 1.49
N GLU A 71 -19.27 24.39 0.39
CA GLU A 71 -18.64 23.70 -0.73
C GLU A 71 -17.29 23.10 -0.35
N GLU A 72 -16.47 23.84 0.40
CA GLU A 72 -15.20 23.34 0.90
C GLU A 72 -15.39 22.18 1.89
N SER A 73 -16.38 22.28 2.78
CA SER A 73 -16.71 21.18 3.71
C SER A 73 -17.11 19.90 2.97
N LEU A 74 -18.00 20.02 1.99
CA LEU A 74 -18.45 18.88 1.15
C LEU A 74 -17.30 18.27 0.34
N SER A 75 -16.40 19.10 -0.19
CA SER A 75 -15.21 18.64 -0.92
C SER A 75 -14.25 17.85 -0.02
N VAL A 76 -13.98 18.34 1.20
CA VAL A 76 -13.13 17.63 2.17
C VAL A 76 -13.81 16.34 2.65
N LEU A 77 -15.12 16.36 2.94
CA LEU A 77 -15.88 15.15 3.25
C LEU A 77 -15.84 14.12 2.11
N LYS A 78 -15.93 14.56 0.85
CA LYS A 78 -15.79 13.66 -0.31
C LYS A 78 -14.45 12.93 -0.29
N THR A 79 -13.37 13.65 -0.04
CA THR A 79 -12.02 13.08 0.06
C THR A 79 -11.94 12.04 1.18
N LEU A 80 -12.55 12.33 2.33
CA LEU A 80 -12.64 11.40 3.46
C LEU A 80 -13.45 10.15 3.13
N VAL A 81 -14.63 10.30 2.51
CA VAL A 81 -15.51 9.19 2.13
C VAL A 81 -14.88 8.29 1.06
N LEU A 82 -14.13 8.86 0.12
CA LEU A 82 -13.40 8.09 -0.90
C LEU A 82 -12.29 7.22 -0.30
N ALA A 83 -11.67 7.67 0.80
CA ALA A 83 -10.64 6.94 1.53
C ALA A 83 -11.22 5.98 2.58
N ASN A 84 -12.30 6.37 3.27
CA ASN A 84 -12.92 5.57 4.30
C ASN A 84 -14.43 5.86 4.36
N ASN A 85 -15.21 4.95 3.79
CA ASN A 85 -16.65 5.10 3.73
C ASN A 85 -17.38 4.80 5.05
N THR A 86 -16.66 4.43 6.13
CA THR A 86 -17.24 4.16 7.45
C THR A 86 -17.25 5.37 8.37
N ILE A 87 -16.68 6.50 7.93
CA ILE A 87 -16.70 7.76 8.66
C ILE A 87 -18.15 8.18 8.92
N ALA A 88 -18.52 8.32 10.19
CA ALA A 88 -19.88 8.62 10.64
C ALA A 88 -20.09 10.12 10.83
N PHE A 89 -20.05 10.90 9.74
CA PHE A 89 -20.27 12.36 9.77
C PHE A 89 -21.76 12.73 9.78
N GLU A 90 -22.64 11.80 9.41
CA GLU A 90 -24.09 12.00 9.32
C GLU A 90 -24.78 12.36 10.64
N ASP A 91 -24.21 11.90 11.75
CA ASP A 91 -24.75 12.08 13.11
C ASP A 91 -24.03 13.21 13.88
N ASP A 92 -23.05 13.85 13.25
CA ASP A 92 -22.24 14.90 13.87
C ASP A 92 -22.87 16.28 13.63
N SER A 93 -23.22 16.96 14.72
CA SER A 93 -23.88 18.27 14.71
C SER A 93 -23.05 19.36 14.05
N ASP A 94 -21.72 19.19 13.96
CA ASP A 94 -20.86 20.14 13.25
C ASP A 94 -21.22 20.25 11.75
N PHE A 95 -21.91 19.26 11.19
CA PHE A 95 -22.37 19.23 9.80
C PHE A 95 -23.86 19.58 9.61
N ASP A 96 -24.59 19.95 10.67
CA ASP A 96 -25.97 20.42 10.56
C ASP A 96 -26.15 21.56 9.52
N PRO A 97 -25.23 22.53 9.37
CA PRO A 97 -25.33 23.59 8.36
C PRO A 97 -25.38 23.10 6.90
N ILE A 98 -24.81 21.92 6.62
CA ILE A 98 -24.72 21.33 5.26
C ILE A 98 -25.62 20.11 5.05
N LYS A 99 -26.24 19.57 6.12
CA LYS A 99 -26.98 18.31 6.11
C LYS A 99 -28.16 18.27 5.11
N LYS A 100 -28.72 19.42 4.77
CA LYS A 100 -29.82 19.55 3.78
C LYS A 100 -29.33 19.77 2.35
N ASP A 101 -28.05 20.08 2.16
CA ASP A 101 -27.48 20.34 0.84
C ASP A 101 -27.43 19.05 0.01
N LYS A 102 -27.62 19.17 -1.31
CA LYS A 102 -27.60 18.02 -2.22
C LYS A 102 -26.29 17.23 -2.10
N GLY A 103 -25.15 17.94 -2.03
CA GLY A 103 -23.84 17.29 -1.92
C GLY A 103 -23.70 16.42 -0.67
N PHE A 104 -24.38 16.73 0.44
CA PHE A 104 -24.36 15.89 1.63
C PHE A 104 -25.07 14.55 1.37
N LYS A 105 -26.20 14.58 0.66
CA LYS A 105 -26.92 13.36 0.25
C LYS A 105 -26.10 12.54 -0.74
N ASP A 106 -25.45 13.19 -1.71
CA ASP A 106 -24.57 12.54 -2.68
C ASP A 106 -23.41 11.79 -1.97
N LEU A 107 -22.89 12.33 -0.86
CA LEU A 107 -21.87 11.66 -0.04
C LEU A 107 -22.41 10.41 0.67
N LEU A 108 -23.64 10.45 1.19
CA LEU A 108 -24.28 9.27 1.80
C LEU A 108 -24.52 8.18 0.76
N GLU A 109 -24.97 8.55 -0.44
CA GLU A 109 -25.12 7.63 -1.57
C GLU A 109 -23.77 7.03 -1.98
N LEU A 110 -22.71 7.83 -2.00
CA LEU A 110 -21.35 7.36 -2.26
C LEU A 110 -20.88 6.34 -1.20
N LYS A 111 -21.21 6.53 0.09
CA LYS A 111 -20.91 5.53 1.13
C LYS A 111 -21.60 4.21 0.82
N VAL A 112 -22.91 4.24 0.52
CA VAL A 112 -23.70 3.05 0.18
C VAL A 112 -23.14 2.36 -1.06
N PHE A 113 -22.79 3.13 -2.09
CA PHE A 113 -22.18 2.59 -3.31
C PHE A 113 -20.85 1.88 -3.02
N GLN A 114 -19.96 2.51 -2.24
CA GLN A 114 -18.67 1.92 -1.88
C GLN A 114 -18.79 0.70 -0.97
N SER A 115 -19.87 0.57 -0.18
CA SER A 115 -20.12 -0.59 0.69
C SER A 115 -20.57 -1.85 -0.06
N LYS A 116 -20.87 -1.76 -1.36
CA LYS A 116 -21.34 -2.93 -2.14
C LYS A 116 -20.23 -3.97 -2.24
N THR A 117 -20.48 -5.19 -1.76
CA THR A 117 -19.55 -6.30 -1.93
C THR A 117 -19.47 -6.71 -3.41
N ILE A 118 -18.25 -6.89 -3.91
CA ILE A 118 -17.96 -7.41 -5.26
C ILE A 118 -17.01 -8.60 -5.07
N GLU A 119 -17.40 -9.78 -5.51
CA GLU A 119 -16.64 -11.03 -5.30
C GLU A 119 -16.27 -11.68 -6.63
N SER A 120 -15.37 -11.05 -7.39
CA SER A 120 -14.93 -11.62 -8.67
C SER A 120 -13.75 -12.58 -8.53
N SER A 121 -12.98 -12.48 -7.43
CA SER A 121 -11.91 -13.42 -7.13
C SER A 121 -12.41 -14.66 -6.39
N VAL A 122 -11.72 -15.78 -6.58
CA VAL A 122 -12.05 -17.06 -5.94
C VAL A 122 -10.90 -17.53 -5.05
N GLU A 123 -11.20 -18.04 -3.87
CA GLU A 123 -10.21 -18.72 -3.03
C GLU A 123 -9.73 -19.98 -3.75
N LYS A 124 -8.42 -20.19 -3.79
CA LYS A 124 -7.79 -21.36 -4.42
C LYS A 124 -7.36 -22.39 -3.39
N LEU A 125 -6.70 -21.91 -2.34
CA LEU A 125 -6.18 -22.73 -1.25
C LEU A 125 -5.86 -21.86 -0.05
N SER A 126 -5.68 -22.51 1.09
CA SER A 126 -5.13 -21.94 2.31
C SER A 126 -3.78 -22.58 2.59
N LEU A 127 -2.78 -21.79 2.99
CA LEU A 127 -1.45 -22.27 3.33
C LEU A 127 -1.46 -22.99 4.68
N SER A 128 -0.69 -24.08 4.81
CA SER A 128 -0.68 -24.88 6.05
C SER A 128 0.02 -24.19 7.22
N GLU A 129 0.94 -23.27 6.96
CA GLU A 129 1.70 -22.54 7.98
C GLU A 129 0.93 -21.29 8.42
N LYS A 130 0.30 -21.35 9.59
CA LYS A 130 -0.59 -20.30 10.09
C LYS A 130 0.13 -19.00 10.41
N ASP A 131 1.31 -19.06 11.03
CA ASP A 131 2.11 -17.89 11.39
C ASP A 131 2.92 -17.33 10.21
N LEU A 132 2.77 -17.91 9.01
CA LEU A 132 3.32 -17.33 7.80
C LEU A 132 2.63 -16.00 7.53
N HIS A 133 3.42 -14.94 7.42
CA HIS A 133 2.95 -13.61 7.02
C HIS A 133 3.38 -13.37 5.57
N PRO A 134 2.57 -13.77 4.57
CA PRO A 134 2.96 -13.60 3.18
C PRO A 134 2.76 -12.16 2.72
N GLU A 135 3.72 -11.67 1.95
CA GLU A 135 3.64 -10.33 1.32
C GLU A 135 3.75 -10.46 -0.20
N GLY A 136 4.73 -11.23 -0.66
CA GLY A 136 5.05 -11.49 -2.06
C GLY A 136 4.78 -12.93 -2.46
N LEU A 137 4.45 -13.11 -3.74
CA LEU A 137 4.05 -14.38 -4.34
C LEU A 137 4.62 -14.46 -5.76
N ILE A 138 5.09 -15.63 -6.18
CA ILE A 138 5.45 -15.90 -7.58
C ILE A 138 5.19 -17.36 -7.95
N TYR A 139 4.89 -17.58 -9.23
CA TYR A 139 4.85 -18.91 -9.83
C TYR A 139 6.00 -19.09 -10.82
N LEU A 140 6.82 -20.11 -10.58
CA LEU A 140 7.92 -20.50 -11.44
C LEU A 140 7.41 -21.46 -12.51
N ASP A 141 7.01 -20.95 -13.67
CA ASP A 141 6.43 -21.78 -14.74
C ASP A 141 7.34 -22.92 -15.22
N LYS A 142 8.67 -22.71 -15.27
CA LYS A 142 9.63 -23.75 -15.68
C LYS A 142 9.75 -24.89 -14.65
N HIS A 143 9.49 -24.59 -13.38
CA HIS A 143 9.60 -25.53 -12.26
C HIS A 143 8.25 -26.02 -11.74
N LYS A 144 7.15 -25.44 -12.22
CA LYS A 144 5.77 -25.67 -11.74
C LYS A 144 5.65 -25.50 -10.23
N LEU A 145 6.31 -24.46 -9.70
CA LEU A 145 6.48 -24.24 -8.27
C LEU A 145 5.92 -22.88 -7.86
N TRP A 146 5.09 -22.86 -6.82
CA TRP A 146 4.71 -21.62 -6.15
C TRP A 146 5.70 -21.30 -5.05
N LEU A 147 6.05 -20.01 -4.93
CA LEU A 147 6.84 -19.47 -3.84
C LEU A 147 6.11 -18.29 -3.20
N SER A 148 6.12 -18.25 -1.87
CA SER A 148 5.62 -17.13 -1.07
C SER A 148 6.69 -16.63 -0.12
N SER A 149 6.72 -15.33 0.09
CA SER A 149 7.56 -14.73 1.11
C SER A 149 6.97 -14.90 2.51
N SER A 150 7.76 -14.57 3.53
CA SER A 150 7.31 -14.43 4.91
C SER A 150 8.00 -13.26 5.57
N ILE A 151 7.21 -12.26 5.97
CA ILE A 151 7.66 -11.15 6.79
C ILE A 151 8.12 -11.70 8.14
N ARG A 152 7.21 -12.33 8.88
CA ARG A 152 7.45 -12.82 10.24
C ARG A 152 8.60 -13.82 10.33
N ASN A 153 8.60 -14.82 9.44
CA ASN A 153 9.49 -15.97 9.55
C ASN A 153 10.79 -15.81 8.75
N LYS A 154 10.98 -14.68 8.04
CA LYS A 154 12.23 -14.34 7.32
C LYS A 154 12.69 -15.46 6.39
N LYS A 155 11.76 -15.95 5.57
CA LYS A 155 12.00 -17.09 4.69
C LYS A 155 11.13 -17.04 3.45
N VAL A 156 11.50 -17.85 2.47
CA VAL A 156 10.68 -18.17 1.31
C VAL A 156 10.18 -19.60 1.48
N VAL A 157 8.88 -19.79 1.37
CA VAL A 157 8.26 -21.12 1.36
C VAL A 157 7.79 -21.47 -0.04
N SER A 158 7.91 -22.75 -0.38
CA SER A 158 7.15 -23.35 -1.48
C SER A 158 5.86 -23.96 -0.96
N PHE A 159 4.86 -24.12 -1.82
CA PHE A 159 3.64 -24.84 -1.44
C PHE A 159 3.05 -25.63 -2.61
N ASP A 160 2.38 -26.73 -2.27
CA ASP A 160 1.67 -27.59 -3.23
C ASP A 160 0.22 -27.14 -3.46
N GLU A 161 -0.52 -27.88 -4.29
CA GLU A 161 -1.93 -27.58 -4.60
C GLU A 161 -2.87 -27.69 -3.40
N LYS A 162 -2.44 -28.33 -2.31
CA LYS A 162 -3.18 -28.41 -1.03
C LYS A 162 -2.75 -27.31 -0.05
N GLY A 163 -1.83 -26.43 -0.45
CA GLY A 163 -1.29 -25.37 0.38
C GLY A 163 -0.26 -25.84 1.41
N LYS A 164 0.25 -27.08 1.31
CA LYS A 164 1.27 -27.57 2.24
C LYS A 164 2.58 -26.82 2.03
N CYS A 165 2.99 -26.04 3.03
CA CYS A 165 4.23 -25.26 2.98
C CYS A 165 5.47 -26.15 3.19
N THR A 166 6.55 -25.79 2.52
CA THR A 166 7.90 -26.35 2.76
C THR A 166 8.91 -25.24 2.58
N ASP A 167 9.84 -25.12 3.53
CA ASP A 167 10.93 -24.14 3.47
C ASP A 167 11.72 -24.32 2.17
N TRP A 168 11.76 -23.26 1.37
CA TRP A 168 12.47 -23.24 0.10
C TRP A 168 13.82 -22.52 0.22
N PHE A 169 13.85 -21.41 0.96
CA PHE A 169 15.06 -20.66 1.27
C PHE A 169 14.93 -19.96 2.63
N THR A 170 15.92 -20.13 3.50
CA THR A 170 15.89 -19.64 4.91
C THR A 170 17.10 -18.79 5.29
N ASP A 171 18.05 -18.57 4.37
CA ASP A 171 19.25 -17.74 4.61
C ASP A 171 18.95 -16.24 4.35
N CYS A 172 17.89 -15.73 5.01
CA CYS A 172 17.51 -14.32 4.99
C CYS A 172 17.84 -13.69 6.35
N SER A 173 18.45 -12.51 6.35
CA SER A 173 18.74 -11.80 7.61
C SER A 173 17.48 -11.17 8.19
N TYR A 174 16.58 -10.72 7.31
CA TYR A 174 15.43 -9.88 7.62
C TYR A 174 14.12 -10.41 7.00
N SER A 175 13.00 -9.74 7.27
CA SER A 175 11.68 -10.04 6.67
C SER A 175 11.77 -10.10 5.16
N VAL A 176 11.17 -11.10 4.53
CA VAL A 176 11.15 -11.20 3.06
C VAL A 176 9.87 -10.56 2.54
N PHE A 177 10.00 -9.54 1.69
CA PHE A 177 8.88 -8.79 1.13
C PHE A 177 8.50 -9.34 -0.25
N ALA A 178 9.26 -8.98 -1.30
CA ALA A 178 8.92 -9.33 -2.67
C ALA A 178 9.83 -10.43 -3.25
N LEU A 179 9.29 -11.14 -4.24
CA LEU A 179 9.95 -12.21 -4.99
C LEU A 179 9.72 -11.96 -6.49
N LYS A 180 10.79 -11.88 -7.30
CA LYS A 180 10.70 -11.91 -8.78
C LYS A 180 11.83 -12.74 -9.36
N THR A 181 11.65 -13.28 -10.57
CA THR A 181 12.73 -13.96 -11.28
C THR A 181 13.30 -13.11 -12.38
N ASP A 182 14.52 -13.44 -12.78
CA ASP A 182 15.01 -13.09 -14.10
C ASP A 182 14.17 -13.75 -15.21
N TYR A 183 14.33 -13.27 -16.44
CA TYR A 183 13.55 -13.73 -17.60
C TYR A 183 13.62 -15.24 -17.80
N ASP A 184 14.80 -15.83 -17.56
CA ASP A 184 15.04 -17.25 -17.75
C ASP A 184 14.69 -18.12 -16.53
N GLN A 185 14.21 -17.55 -15.42
CA GLN A 185 14.02 -18.25 -14.14
C GLN A 185 15.29 -19.02 -13.70
N LYS A 186 16.46 -18.44 -13.93
CA LYS A 186 17.72 -18.94 -13.39
C LYS A 186 17.92 -18.40 -11.98
N TYR A 187 17.63 -17.12 -11.77
CA TYR A 187 17.79 -16.45 -10.49
C TYR A 187 16.47 -15.93 -9.94
N LEU A 188 16.25 -16.16 -8.66
CA LEU A 188 15.24 -15.50 -7.84
C LEU A 188 15.88 -14.28 -7.19
N TRP A 189 15.23 -13.13 -7.35
CA TRP A 189 15.54 -11.87 -6.69
C TRP A 189 14.52 -11.65 -5.60
N ILE A 190 14.99 -11.39 -4.38
CA ILE A 190 14.11 -11.11 -3.24
C ILE A 190 14.56 -9.84 -2.54
N THR A 191 13.61 -9.06 -2.04
CA THR A 191 13.89 -7.95 -1.12
C THR A 191 13.65 -8.37 0.31
N CYS A 192 14.54 -7.94 1.21
CA CYS A 192 14.37 -8.14 2.63
C CYS A 192 14.63 -6.84 3.40
N SER A 193 13.86 -6.61 4.46
CA SER A 193 14.03 -5.43 5.32
C SER A 193 13.75 -5.75 6.77
N ALA A 194 14.53 -5.15 7.67
CA ALA A 194 14.35 -5.32 9.09
C ALA A 194 13.13 -4.50 9.55
N ILE A 195 12.09 -5.19 9.98
CA ILE A 195 10.89 -4.57 10.56
C ILE A 195 10.48 -5.27 11.86
N PRO A 196 9.82 -4.56 12.79
CA PRO A 196 9.51 -5.10 14.11
C PRO A 196 8.66 -6.39 14.13
N GLU A 197 7.86 -6.63 13.09
CA GLU A 197 6.99 -7.79 12.94
C GLU A 197 7.74 -9.12 12.71
N MET A 198 9.05 -9.04 12.44
CA MET A 198 9.91 -10.19 12.16
C MET A 198 10.39 -10.89 13.44
N LYS A 199 10.59 -12.20 13.36
CA LYS A 199 11.22 -12.96 14.46
C LYS A 199 12.69 -12.53 14.63
N GLY A 200 13.04 -12.19 15.87
CA GLY A 200 14.39 -11.76 16.24
C GLY A 200 14.74 -10.34 15.82
N PHE A 201 13.75 -9.46 15.63
CA PHE A 201 14.02 -8.03 15.47
C PHE A 201 14.75 -7.46 16.69
N SER A 202 15.72 -6.59 16.42
CA SER A 202 16.32 -5.72 17.44
C SER A 202 16.46 -4.31 16.86
N LYS A 203 16.52 -3.29 17.71
CA LYS A 203 16.60 -1.89 17.25
C LYS A 203 17.87 -1.60 16.45
N GLU A 204 18.94 -2.35 16.69
CA GLU A 204 20.20 -2.23 15.94
C GLU A 204 20.08 -2.71 14.48
N MET A 205 18.99 -3.41 14.15
CA MET A 205 18.67 -3.81 12.78
C MET A 205 17.80 -2.79 12.07
N GLU A 206 17.21 -1.82 12.78
CA GLU A 206 16.24 -0.88 12.22
C GLU A 206 16.80 -0.18 10.96
N GLY A 207 16.01 -0.23 9.89
CA GLY A 207 16.33 0.38 8.60
C GLY A 207 17.41 -0.33 7.77
N LYS A 208 17.93 -1.47 8.22
CA LYS A 208 18.75 -2.37 7.40
C LYS A 208 17.89 -3.10 6.38
N SER A 209 18.37 -3.13 5.14
CA SER A 209 17.70 -3.80 4.04
C SER A 209 18.71 -4.51 3.13
N GLU A 210 18.23 -5.49 2.38
CA GLU A 210 19.03 -6.24 1.43
C GLU A 210 18.22 -6.72 0.23
N VAL A 211 18.90 -6.92 -0.89
CA VAL A 211 18.41 -7.70 -2.02
C VAL A 211 19.24 -8.97 -2.09
N LEU A 212 18.59 -10.13 -2.24
CA LEU A 212 19.30 -11.40 -2.47
C LEU A 212 19.09 -11.90 -3.90
N LYS A 213 20.16 -12.41 -4.48
CA LYS A 213 20.16 -13.16 -5.74
C LYS A 213 20.39 -14.63 -5.42
N ILE A 214 19.43 -15.49 -5.73
CA ILE A 214 19.44 -16.92 -5.39
C ILE A 214 19.34 -17.74 -6.66
N ASP A 215 20.17 -18.74 -6.83
CA ASP A 215 20.04 -19.70 -7.94
C ASP A 215 18.86 -20.64 -7.67
N ILE A 216 17.88 -20.66 -8.57
CA ILE A 216 16.61 -21.37 -8.35
C ILE A 216 16.80 -22.89 -8.29
N THR A 217 17.74 -23.42 -9.08
CA THR A 217 17.94 -24.88 -9.19
C THR A 217 18.66 -25.42 -7.96
N THR A 218 19.72 -24.75 -7.54
CA THR A 218 20.56 -25.18 -6.41
C THR A 218 20.09 -24.63 -5.07
N ARG A 219 19.20 -23.63 -5.08
CA ARG A 219 18.74 -22.85 -3.91
C ARG A 219 19.87 -22.18 -3.15
N LYS A 220 21.00 -21.93 -3.82
CA LYS A 220 22.17 -21.28 -3.22
C LYS A 220 22.09 -19.77 -3.37
N LEU A 221 22.41 -19.08 -2.28
CA LEU A 221 22.66 -17.64 -2.30
C LEU A 221 23.86 -17.36 -3.20
N ILE A 222 23.66 -16.56 -4.24
CA ILE A 222 24.70 -16.12 -5.16
C ILE A 222 25.30 -14.81 -4.68
N LYS A 223 24.44 -13.87 -4.26
CA LYS A 223 24.89 -12.56 -3.78
C LYS A 223 23.87 -11.89 -2.87
N ARG A 224 24.39 -11.12 -1.92
CA ARG A 224 23.65 -10.25 -1.01
C ARG A 224 24.08 -8.80 -1.29
N TYR A 225 23.11 -7.92 -1.53
CA TYR A 225 23.33 -6.49 -1.73
C TYR A 225 22.71 -5.77 -0.55
N THR A 226 23.53 -5.30 0.39
CA THR A 226 23.08 -4.71 1.65
C THR A 226 23.05 -3.19 1.58
N ILE A 227 22.14 -2.58 2.33
CA ILE A 227 22.12 -1.15 2.61
C ILE A 227 21.84 -0.90 4.09
N GLU A 228 22.45 0.16 4.60
CA GLU A 228 22.31 0.67 5.97
C GLU A 228 21.63 2.04 5.88
N GLY A 229 20.82 2.41 6.88
CA GLY A 229 20.08 3.67 6.86
C GLY A 229 18.65 3.46 7.35
N ASN A 230 17.70 4.21 6.80
CA ASN A 230 16.28 4.07 7.09
C ASN A 230 15.56 3.51 5.86
N HIS A 231 15.80 2.24 5.54
CA HIS A 231 15.32 1.61 4.30
C HIS A 231 14.32 0.49 4.56
N VAL A 232 13.28 0.41 3.74
CA VAL A 232 12.35 -0.72 3.67
C VAL A 232 12.09 -1.06 2.20
N PHE A 233 12.74 -2.09 1.67
CA PHE A 233 12.59 -2.57 0.30
C PHE A 233 11.30 -3.39 0.14
N GLY A 234 10.19 -2.70 -0.10
CA GLY A 234 8.84 -3.27 -0.13
C GLY A 234 8.50 -4.08 -1.38
N ASP A 235 8.99 -3.67 -2.56
CA ASP A 235 8.77 -4.43 -3.80
C ASP A 235 9.93 -4.28 -4.79
N LEU A 236 9.93 -5.14 -5.80
CA LEU A 236 10.88 -5.09 -6.91
C LEU A 236 10.23 -5.54 -8.22
N VAL A 237 10.75 -5.03 -9.34
CA VAL A 237 10.40 -5.46 -10.69
C VAL A 237 11.65 -5.80 -11.48
N VAL A 238 11.56 -6.83 -12.32
CA VAL A 238 12.64 -7.28 -13.20
C VAL A 238 12.17 -7.14 -14.64
N SER A 239 12.94 -6.43 -15.47
CA SER A 239 12.69 -6.28 -16.91
C SER A 239 13.03 -7.55 -17.68
N LYS A 240 12.61 -7.67 -18.94
CA LYS A 240 13.04 -8.77 -19.84
C LYS A 240 14.55 -8.79 -20.08
N ASN A 241 15.21 -7.64 -19.93
CA ASN A 241 16.67 -7.54 -20.02
C ASN A 241 17.36 -7.77 -18.67
N ASN A 242 16.63 -8.23 -17.66
CA ASN A 242 17.10 -8.47 -16.29
C ASN A 242 17.59 -7.22 -15.55
N ASP A 243 17.09 -6.04 -15.93
CA ASP A 243 17.22 -4.85 -15.10
C ASP A 243 16.31 -4.98 -13.88
N ILE A 244 16.85 -4.82 -12.68
CA ILE A 244 16.10 -4.93 -11.43
C ILE A 244 15.93 -3.56 -10.81
N TYR A 245 14.70 -3.15 -10.56
CA TYR A 245 14.34 -1.92 -9.87
C TYR A 245 13.66 -2.25 -8.56
N ILE A 246 14.00 -1.54 -7.50
CA ILE A 246 13.54 -1.79 -6.13
C ILE A 246 12.91 -0.52 -5.59
N SER A 247 11.70 -0.63 -5.02
CA SER A 247 11.06 0.47 -4.29
C SER A 247 11.48 0.46 -2.83
N ASP A 248 11.75 1.65 -2.29
CA ASP A 248 11.97 1.86 -0.87
C ASP A 248 10.79 2.60 -0.25
N SER A 249 10.12 1.94 0.69
CA SER A 249 8.93 2.42 1.38
C SER A 249 9.27 3.38 2.52
N ALA A 250 10.48 3.31 3.10
CA ALA A 250 10.87 4.18 4.19
C ALA A 250 11.47 5.50 3.68
N GLU A 251 12.26 5.45 2.62
CA GLU A 251 12.71 6.64 1.88
C GLU A 251 12.22 6.55 0.43
N PRO A 252 11.53 7.59 -0.10
CA PRO A 252 11.08 7.59 -1.49
C PRO A 252 12.22 7.59 -2.52
N ILE A 253 12.85 6.45 -2.71
CA ILE A 253 13.99 6.20 -3.59
C ILE A 253 13.71 4.93 -4.37
N ILE A 254 14.05 4.93 -5.65
CA ILE A 254 14.10 3.72 -6.46
C ILE A 254 15.57 3.36 -6.64
N TYR A 255 15.92 2.14 -6.23
CA TYR A 255 17.25 1.57 -6.45
C TYR A 255 17.27 0.69 -7.70
N LYS A 256 18.47 0.45 -8.23
CA LYS A 256 18.72 -0.48 -9.33
C LYS A 256 19.92 -1.38 -9.00
N ILE A 257 19.89 -2.63 -9.46
CA ILE A 257 21.10 -3.45 -9.54
C ILE A 257 21.81 -3.16 -10.87
N GLU A 258 22.99 -2.55 -10.81
CA GLU A 258 23.82 -2.21 -11.97
C GLU A 258 25.25 -2.68 -11.77
N LYS A 259 25.79 -3.42 -12.76
CA LYS A 259 27.16 -3.97 -12.72
C LYS A 259 27.46 -4.64 -11.37
N GLU A 260 26.53 -5.47 -10.90
CA GLU A 260 26.68 -6.20 -9.64
C GLU A 260 26.78 -5.30 -8.38
N ASN A 261 26.21 -4.09 -8.42
CA ASN A 261 26.09 -3.19 -7.27
C ASN A 261 24.65 -2.66 -7.13
N LEU A 262 24.24 -2.38 -5.90
CA LEU A 262 23.00 -1.66 -5.61
C LEU A 262 23.28 -0.16 -5.71
N VAL A 263 22.59 0.53 -6.62
CA VAL A 263 22.80 1.96 -6.88
C VAL A 263 21.49 2.73 -6.79
N LEU A 264 21.55 3.97 -6.32
CA LEU A 264 20.41 4.89 -6.37
C LEU A 264 20.09 5.19 -7.84
N TRP A 265 18.88 4.84 -8.29
CA TRP A 265 18.46 5.07 -9.67
C TRP A 265 17.67 6.37 -9.83
N LYS A 266 16.75 6.65 -8.90
CA LYS A 266 15.95 7.88 -8.84
C LYS A 266 15.65 8.24 -7.38
N ASP A 267 15.96 9.47 -7.00
CA ASP A 267 15.55 10.07 -5.72
C ASP A 267 14.21 10.79 -5.93
N LEU A 268 13.20 10.45 -5.12
CA LEU A 268 11.87 11.02 -5.15
C LEU A 268 11.49 11.63 -3.79
N ARG A 269 12.45 11.88 -2.90
CA ARG A 269 12.17 12.35 -1.52
C ARG A 269 11.50 13.73 -1.47
N LYS A 270 11.58 14.53 -2.53
CA LYS A 270 10.87 15.81 -2.64
C LYS A 270 9.51 15.67 -3.33
N GLU A 271 9.29 14.57 -4.02
CA GLU A 271 8.16 14.32 -4.90
C GLU A 271 7.14 13.37 -4.29
N ALA A 272 7.58 12.39 -3.49
CA ALA A 272 6.80 11.28 -2.94
C ALA A 272 7.01 11.15 -1.41
N PHE A 273 6.27 10.26 -0.77
CA PHE A 273 6.26 10.04 0.69
C PHE A 273 6.52 8.59 1.10
N ASN A 274 5.90 7.61 0.44
CA ASN A 274 5.95 6.21 0.86
C ASN A 274 5.71 5.31 -0.36
N LEU A 275 6.78 4.84 -0.99
CA LEU A 275 6.70 4.02 -2.19
C LEU A 275 6.30 2.58 -1.85
N GLN A 276 5.43 1.99 -2.66
CA GLN A 276 4.88 0.65 -2.45
C GLN A 276 5.15 -0.23 -3.69
N GLY A 277 4.12 -0.84 -4.26
CA GLY A 277 4.24 -1.72 -5.42
C GLY A 277 4.82 -1.02 -6.64
N ILE A 278 5.66 -1.75 -7.39
CA ILE A 278 6.37 -1.27 -8.57
C ILE A 278 6.12 -2.20 -9.76
N THR A 279 5.85 -1.63 -10.94
CA THR A 279 5.62 -2.43 -12.15
C THR A 279 6.12 -1.73 -13.41
N LEU A 280 6.24 -2.47 -14.51
CA LEU A 280 6.65 -1.97 -15.82
C LEU A 280 5.47 -1.95 -16.78
N ASN A 281 5.45 -0.98 -17.69
CA ASN A 281 4.52 -1.03 -18.81
C ASN A 281 4.87 -2.16 -19.80
N LYS A 282 3.99 -2.47 -20.76
CA LYS A 282 4.20 -3.58 -21.72
C LYS A 282 5.52 -3.47 -22.50
N LYS A 283 5.92 -2.24 -22.85
CA LYS A 283 7.13 -1.95 -23.63
C LYS A 283 8.40 -1.88 -22.77
N GLU A 284 8.26 -1.95 -21.45
CA GLU A 284 9.34 -1.72 -20.47
C GLU A 284 10.07 -0.39 -20.71
N SER A 285 9.33 0.62 -21.16
CA SER A 285 9.82 1.99 -21.33
C SER A 285 9.50 2.87 -20.13
N LYS A 286 8.54 2.45 -19.29
CA LYS A 286 8.12 3.17 -18.09
C LYS A 286 8.04 2.27 -16.87
N ILE A 287 8.40 2.82 -15.73
CA ILE A 287 8.09 2.30 -14.40
C ILE A 287 6.84 3.01 -13.89
N PHE A 288 5.90 2.25 -13.33
CA PHE A 288 4.85 2.77 -12.46
C PHE A 288 5.19 2.40 -11.03
N ILE A 289 5.16 3.39 -10.14
CA ILE A 289 5.39 3.21 -8.71
C ILE A 289 4.20 3.77 -7.93
N ALA A 290 3.65 2.96 -7.03
CA ALA A 290 2.63 3.41 -6.09
C ALA A 290 3.29 4.26 -5.01
N ASP A 291 2.65 5.37 -4.67
CA ASP A 291 2.84 6.08 -3.42
C ASP A 291 1.56 5.95 -2.60
N TYR A 292 1.71 5.48 -1.35
CA TYR A 292 0.57 5.15 -0.50
C TYR A 292 -0.33 6.35 -0.17
N LEU A 293 0.13 7.59 -0.35
CA LEU A 293 -0.64 8.80 -0.07
C LEU A 293 -1.01 9.58 -1.35
N LYS A 294 -0.12 9.62 -2.34
CA LYS A 294 -0.23 10.55 -3.48
C LYS A 294 -0.82 9.93 -4.74
N GLY A 295 -0.82 8.60 -4.87
CA GLY A 295 -1.32 7.91 -6.06
C GLY A 295 -0.23 7.12 -6.78
N ILE A 296 -0.18 7.20 -8.10
CA ILE A 296 0.79 6.44 -8.91
C ILE A 296 1.65 7.42 -9.70
N LEU A 297 2.96 7.24 -9.66
CA LEU A 297 3.92 7.99 -10.45
C LEU A 297 4.37 7.14 -11.64
N ALA A 298 4.27 7.68 -12.86
CA ALA A 298 4.84 7.09 -14.06
C ALA A 298 6.21 7.72 -14.32
N ILE A 299 7.24 6.91 -14.57
CA ILE A 299 8.61 7.37 -14.80
C ILE A 299 9.12 6.76 -16.10
N ASP A 300 9.46 7.62 -17.07
CA ASP A 300 10.14 7.18 -18.29
C ASP A 300 11.57 6.73 -17.96
N ILE A 301 11.92 5.50 -18.34
CA ILE A 301 13.18 4.88 -17.89
C ILE A 301 14.40 5.57 -18.51
N LYS A 302 14.29 6.04 -19.76
CA LYS A 302 15.41 6.63 -20.51
C LYS A 302 15.70 8.06 -20.06
N SER A 303 14.66 8.89 -19.98
CA SER A 303 14.78 10.30 -19.61
C SER A 303 14.72 10.54 -18.10
N LYS A 304 14.28 9.55 -17.31
CA LYS A 304 13.98 9.66 -15.88
C LYS A 304 12.92 10.71 -15.53
N LYS A 305 12.14 11.16 -16.53
CA LYS A 305 11.05 12.11 -16.34
C LYS A 305 9.88 11.40 -15.68
N GLU A 306 9.43 11.97 -14.58
CA GLU A 306 8.32 11.54 -13.77
C GLU A 306 7.05 12.33 -14.09
N THR A 307 5.90 11.69 -13.96
CA THR A 307 4.57 12.31 -14.14
C THR A 307 3.58 11.60 -13.22
N TRP A 308 2.94 12.36 -12.34
CA TRP A 308 1.87 11.83 -11.51
C TRP A 308 0.69 11.47 -12.39
N LEU A 309 0.18 10.25 -12.23
CA LEU A 309 -1.00 9.79 -12.93
C LEU A 309 -2.18 10.70 -12.54
N GLU A 310 -2.86 11.26 -13.53
CA GLU A 310 -4.08 12.03 -13.27
C GLU A 310 -5.24 11.09 -12.91
N PHE A 311 -5.93 11.39 -11.81
CA PHE A 311 -7.15 10.68 -11.38
C PHE A 311 -8.37 11.61 -11.47
N PRO A 312 -9.54 11.10 -11.89
CA PRO A 312 -10.83 11.75 -11.71
C PRO A 312 -11.16 12.02 -10.23
N ASP A 313 -11.96 13.04 -9.98
CA ASP A 313 -12.32 13.52 -8.63
C ASP A 313 -13.16 12.54 -7.80
N ASN A 314 -13.61 11.42 -8.37
CA ASN A 314 -14.41 10.39 -7.72
C ASN A 314 -13.59 9.13 -7.38
N VAL A 315 -12.27 9.18 -7.45
CA VAL A 315 -11.38 8.06 -7.14
C VAL A 315 -10.38 8.46 -6.06
N SER A 316 -10.24 7.62 -5.03
CA SER A 316 -9.19 7.81 -4.03
C SER A 316 -7.82 7.48 -4.62
N ARG A 317 -6.86 8.39 -4.44
CA ARG A 317 -5.44 8.19 -4.75
C ARG A 317 -4.67 7.51 -3.62
N LYS A 318 -5.24 7.51 -2.41
CA LYS A 318 -4.61 6.99 -1.18
C LYS A 318 -4.74 5.47 -1.08
N GLY A 319 -3.80 4.84 -0.39
CA GLY A 319 -3.87 3.45 0.03
C GLY A 319 -3.59 2.46 -1.08
N ILE A 320 -2.91 2.91 -2.14
CA ILE A 320 -2.45 2.07 -3.25
C ILE A 320 -1.19 1.37 -2.78
N ASP A 321 -1.22 0.04 -2.78
CA ASP A 321 -0.13 -0.81 -2.33
C ASP A 321 0.42 -1.61 -3.51
N GLY A 322 -0.11 -2.80 -3.77
CA GLY A 322 0.29 -3.64 -4.90
C GLY A 322 -0.12 -3.09 -6.26
N LEU A 323 0.80 -3.17 -7.24
CA LEU A 323 0.60 -2.76 -8.62
C LEU A 323 0.96 -3.85 -9.62
N VAL A 324 0.09 -4.07 -10.61
CA VAL A 324 0.33 -4.97 -11.74
C VAL A 324 -0.12 -4.29 -13.03
N PHE A 325 0.76 -4.23 -14.04
CA PHE A 325 0.36 -3.75 -15.37
C PHE A 325 -0.31 -4.86 -16.20
N TYR A 326 -1.49 -4.60 -16.76
CA TYR A 326 -2.23 -5.52 -17.62
C TYR A 326 -3.03 -4.78 -18.71
N LYS A 327 -2.78 -5.07 -19.99
CA LYS A 327 -3.53 -4.52 -21.15
C LYS A 327 -3.82 -3.00 -21.05
N ASN A 328 -2.79 -2.16 -21.04
CA ASN A 328 -2.92 -0.69 -20.92
C ASN A 328 -3.69 -0.23 -19.67
N SER A 329 -3.64 -1.03 -18.62
CA SER A 329 -4.27 -0.75 -17.34
C SER A 329 -3.34 -1.11 -16.19
N LEU A 330 -3.53 -0.46 -15.06
CA LEU A 330 -2.95 -0.86 -13.79
C LEU A 330 -4.01 -1.57 -12.96
N ILE A 331 -3.73 -2.79 -12.53
CA ILE A 331 -4.51 -3.49 -11.52
C ILE A 331 -3.89 -3.18 -10.17
N VAL A 332 -4.71 -2.65 -9.29
CA VAL A 332 -4.30 -2.03 -8.04
C VAL A 332 -4.92 -2.78 -6.89
N ILE A 333 -4.10 -3.21 -5.94
CA ILE A 333 -4.54 -3.58 -4.61
C ILE A 333 -4.57 -2.30 -3.78
N GLN A 334 -5.76 -1.91 -3.32
CA GLN A 334 -5.96 -0.72 -2.51
C GLN A 334 -6.40 -1.13 -1.11
N ASN A 335 -5.44 -1.30 -0.20
CA ASN A 335 -5.65 -1.75 1.18
C ASN A 335 -5.69 -0.59 2.20
N GLY A 336 -5.17 0.59 1.85
CA GLY A 336 -5.25 1.79 2.70
C GLY A 336 -6.56 2.56 2.61
N VAL A 337 -7.61 1.91 2.09
CA VAL A 337 -8.97 2.44 1.99
C VAL A 337 -9.96 1.49 2.65
N VAL A 338 -11.10 2.04 3.08
CA VAL A 338 -12.20 1.25 3.64
C VAL A 338 -13.45 1.45 2.79
N PRO A 339 -14.02 0.38 2.22
CA PRO A 339 -13.54 -1.01 2.26
C PRO A 339 -12.31 -1.25 1.37
N ILE A 340 -11.52 -2.27 1.72
CA ILE A 340 -10.40 -2.78 0.90
C ILE A 340 -10.94 -3.26 -0.44
N ARG A 341 -10.19 -2.99 -1.51
CA ARG A 341 -10.62 -3.28 -2.88
C ARG A 341 -9.47 -3.56 -3.83
N ILE A 342 -9.80 -4.26 -4.91
CA ILE A 342 -8.96 -4.44 -6.08
C ILE A 342 -9.61 -3.68 -7.24
N VAL A 343 -8.86 -2.81 -7.89
CA VAL A 343 -9.38 -1.88 -8.91
C VAL A 343 -8.52 -1.95 -10.16
N ARG A 344 -9.15 -1.88 -11.33
CA ARG A 344 -8.49 -1.67 -12.61
C ARG A 344 -8.55 -0.19 -12.95
N TYR A 345 -7.40 0.43 -13.20
CA TYR A 345 -7.26 1.78 -13.74
C TYR A 345 -6.86 1.69 -15.21
N LYS A 346 -7.78 2.02 -16.11
CA LYS A 346 -7.51 2.07 -17.54
C LYS A 346 -6.75 3.35 -17.85
N LEU A 347 -5.62 3.22 -18.55
CA LEU A 347 -4.78 4.34 -18.93
C LEU A 347 -5.12 4.86 -20.33
N ASP A 348 -4.78 6.11 -20.59
CA ASP A 348 -4.73 6.66 -21.94
C ASP A 348 -3.57 6.07 -22.76
N GLU A 349 -3.46 6.46 -24.03
CA GLU A 349 -2.38 5.97 -24.91
C GLU A 349 -0.99 6.45 -24.49
N THR A 350 -0.92 7.63 -23.85
CA THR A 350 0.35 8.14 -23.34
C THR A 350 0.75 7.46 -22.04
N GLU A 351 -0.12 6.68 -21.42
CA GLU A 351 0.03 6.04 -20.11
C GLU A 351 0.41 7.04 -19.00
N ASN A 352 -0.17 8.24 -19.02
CA ASN A 352 0.04 9.30 -18.02
C ASN A 352 -1.28 9.77 -17.37
N LYS A 353 -2.43 9.27 -17.84
CA LYS A 353 -3.74 9.62 -17.33
C LYS A 353 -4.63 8.41 -17.16
N MET A 354 -5.33 8.32 -16.04
CA MET A 354 -6.42 7.37 -15.88
C MET A 354 -7.66 7.91 -16.58
N ILE A 355 -8.21 7.13 -17.51
CA ILE A 355 -9.39 7.50 -18.31
C ILE A 355 -10.66 6.77 -17.85
N ASP A 356 -10.51 5.66 -17.15
CA ASP A 356 -11.62 4.87 -16.62
C ASP A 356 -11.14 3.99 -15.46
N PHE A 357 -12.06 3.57 -14.60
CA PHE A 357 -11.77 2.60 -13.56
C PHE A 357 -12.88 1.56 -13.39
N THR A 358 -12.51 0.36 -12.94
CA THR A 358 -13.47 -0.70 -12.63
C THR A 358 -13.07 -1.38 -11.34
N VAL A 359 -13.98 -1.41 -10.36
CA VAL A 359 -13.77 -2.18 -9.13
C VAL A 359 -13.96 -3.65 -9.46
N LEU A 360 -12.89 -4.44 -9.30
CA LEU A 360 -12.87 -5.87 -9.64
C LEU A 360 -13.28 -6.72 -8.43
N ASP A 361 -12.90 -6.28 -7.23
CA ASP A 361 -13.18 -6.98 -5.99
C ASP A 361 -13.28 -5.95 -4.85
N ASN A 362 -14.22 -6.08 -3.93
CA ASN A 362 -14.52 -5.02 -2.95
C ASN A 362 -15.24 -5.56 -1.71
N ASN A 363 -14.88 -5.02 -0.55
CA ASN A 363 -15.62 -5.22 0.71
C ASN A 363 -15.89 -6.69 1.03
N ARG A 364 -14.86 -7.53 0.88
CA ARG A 364 -14.94 -8.94 1.27
C ARG A 364 -14.55 -9.09 2.72
N ASN A 365 -15.32 -9.87 3.48
CA ASN A 365 -15.03 -10.12 4.89
C ASN A 365 -13.64 -10.77 5.11
N VAL A 366 -13.17 -11.55 4.13
CA VAL A 366 -11.85 -12.20 4.16
C VAL A 366 -10.70 -11.23 3.88
N PHE A 367 -10.96 -10.05 3.31
CA PHE A 367 -9.90 -9.09 3.00
C PHE A 367 -9.35 -8.48 4.28
N ASN A 368 -8.11 -8.81 4.56
CA ASN A 368 -7.32 -8.24 5.62
C ASN A 368 -5.91 -7.97 5.12
N GLU A 369 -5.67 -6.74 4.69
CA GLU A 369 -4.36 -6.28 4.17
C GLU A 369 -3.79 -7.16 3.04
N PRO A 370 -4.53 -7.43 1.94
CA PRO A 370 -3.85 -7.89 0.72
C PRO A 370 -2.81 -6.84 0.32
N ALA A 371 -1.60 -7.28 -0.05
CA ALA A 371 -0.47 -6.40 -0.37
C ALA A 371 -0.07 -6.52 -1.84
N LEU A 372 0.82 -7.47 -2.17
CA LEU A 372 1.30 -7.68 -3.53
C LEU A 372 0.53 -8.77 -4.28
N ALA A 373 0.73 -8.81 -5.59
CA ALA A 373 0.14 -9.81 -6.46
C ALA A 373 1.10 -10.25 -7.56
N THR A 374 0.82 -11.42 -8.12
CA THR A 374 1.50 -11.93 -9.30
C THR A 374 0.52 -12.16 -10.44
N LEU A 375 0.98 -11.91 -11.68
CA LEU A 375 0.18 -12.08 -12.88
C LEU A 375 0.68 -13.29 -13.67
N ILE A 376 -0.21 -14.24 -13.93
CA ILE A 376 0.05 -15.39 -14.80
C ILE A 376 -0.94 -15.32 -15.95
N LYS A 377 -0.45 -14.95 -17.13
CA LYS A 377 -1.27 -14.69 -18.33
C LYS A 377 -2.32 -13.62 -18.05
N ASN A 378 -3.57 -14.01 -17.82
CA ASN A 378 -4.70 -13.14 -17.52
C ASN A 378 -5.27 -13.38 -16.13
N LYS A 379 -4.56 -14.07 -15.24
CA LYS A 379 -4.98 -14.37 -13.88
C LYS A 379 -4.05 -13.69 -12.90
N MET A 380 -4.62 -12.90 -12.00
CA MET A 380 -3.91 -12.29 -10.90
C MET A 380 -4.10 -13.16 -9.65
N TYR A 381 -3.02 -13.40 -8.92
CA TYR A 381 -3.03 -14.14 -7.67
C TYR A 381 -2.46 -13.29 -6.55
N PHE A 382 -3.08 -13.35 -5.38
CA PHE A 382 -2.72 -12.54 -4.22
C PHE A 382 -3.17 -13.23 -2.93
N PHE A 383 -2.53 -12.90 -1.81
CA PHE A 383 -3.03 -13.31 -0.49
C PHE A 383 -4.04 -12.30 0.01
N ALA A 384 -5.20 -12.78 0.46
CA ALA A 384 -6.30 -11.90 0.87
C ALA A 384 -6.20 -11.40 2.32
N ASN A 385 -5.51 -12.14 3.20
CA ASN A 385 -5.62 -12.01 4.65
C ASN A 385 -4.26 -11.99 5.38
N SER A 386 -3.27 -11.25 4.87
CA SER A 386 -1.99 -11.08 5.55
C SER A 386 -2.17 -10.49 6.97
N PRO A 387 -1.48 -11.01 8.00
CA PRO A 387 -1.88 -10.81 9.39
C PRO A 387 -1.47 -9.47 10.02
N TRP A 388 -1.21 -8.41 9.23
CA TRP A 388 -0.78 -7.08 9.68
C TRP A 388 -1.59 -6.52 10.87
N LYS A 389 -2.92 -6.70 10.88
CA LYS A 389 -3.80 -6.21 11.97
C LYS A 389 -3.77 -7.00 13.27
N PHE A 390 -3.07 -8.14 13.30
CA PHE A 390 -3.08 -9.07 14.43
C PHE A 390 -1.78 -9.04 15.25
N TYR A 391 -0.89 -8.11 14.94
CA TYR A 391 0.23 -7.77 15.80
C TYR A 391 -0.22 -6.82 16.92
N ASP A 392 0.24 -7.08 18.14
CA ASP A 392 0.05 -6.17 19.25
C ASP A 392 1.06 -5.01 19.23
N LYS A 393 0.98 -4.13 20.23
CA LYS A 393 1.91 -2.98 20.39
C LYS A 393 3.39 -3.37 20.57
N ASN A 394 3.66 -4.64 20.87
CA ASN A 394 5.00 -5.21 21.03
C ASN A 394 5.37 -6.11 19.84
N PHE A 395 4.63 -6.01 18.74
CA PHE A 395 4.82 -6.78 17.51
C PHE A 395 4.73 -8.31 17.73
N GLN A 396 3.96 -8.74 18.71
CA GLN A 396 3.60 -10.14 18.90
C GLN A 396 2.34 -10.47 18.12
N LEU A 397 2.40 -11.53 17.32
CA LEU A 397 1.29 -11.98 16.49
C LEU A 397 0.32 -12.83 17.31
N ASP A 398 -0.96 -12.45 17.33
CA ASP A 398 -2.02 -13.22 17.97
C ASP A 398 -2.62 -14.25 16.99
N GLU A 399 -2.06 -15.46 17.01
CA GLU A 399 -2.46 -16.59 16.16
C GLU A 399 -3.89 -17.09 16.42
N SER A 400 -4.58 -16.64 17.48
CA SER A 400 -5.98 -17.04 17.73
C SER A 400 -7.00 -16.24 16.93
N ARG A 401 -6.59 -15.10 16.35
CA ARG A 401 -7.51 -14.08 15.80
C ARG A 401 -7.64 -14.08 14.28
N PHE A 402 -6.93 -14.97 13.59
CA PHE A 402 -6.95 -15.05 12.14
C PHE A 402 -6.88 -16.48 11.62
N GLU A 403 -7.30 -16.64 10.37
CA GLU A 403 -7.24 -17.89 9.63
C GLU A 403 -5.90 -18.01 8.90
N ASN A 404 -5.54 -19.23 8.51
CA ASN A 404 -4.39 -19.47 7.66
C ASN A 404 -4.37 -18.55 6.41
N PRO A 405 -3.20 -18.19 5.86
CA PRO A 405 -3.14 -17.33 4.70
C PRO A 405 -3.82 -17.94 3.47
N LYS A 406 -4.67 -17.16 2.81
CA LYS A 406 -5.55 -17.62 1.73
C LYS A 406 -5.14 -17.02 0.39
N LEU A 407 -4.84 -17.90 -0.55
CA LEU A 407 -4.51 -17.52 -1.92
C LEU A 407 -5.78 -17.35 -2.74
N PHE A 408 -5.95 -16.19 -3.35
CA PHE A 408 -7.07 -15.88 -4.25
C PHE A 408 -6.60 -15.79 -5.69
N GLU A 409 -7.50 -16.11 -6.62
CA GLU A 409 -7.34 -15.96 -8.07
C GLU A 409 -8.40 -15.00 -8.61
N LEU A 410 -7.98 -13.98 -9.35
CA LEU A 410 -8.84 -13.04 -10.06
C LEU A 410 -8.60 -13.14 -11.56
N ILE A 411 -9.63 -13.48 -12.32
CA ILE A 411 -9.54 -13.54 -13.79
C ILE A 411 -9.73 -12.14 -14.37
N LEU A 412 -8.71 -11.65 -15.06
CA LEU A 412 -8.72 -10.41 -15.80
C LEU A 412 -9.26 -10.66 -17.21
N LYS A 413 -10.37 -9.97 -17.54
CA LYS A 413 -10.91 -9.92 -18.90
C LYS A 413 -10.16 -8.89 -19.74
#